data_AF-A0A7V5K2I6-F1
#
_entry.id   AF-A0A7V5K2I6-F1
#
_cell.length_a   1.000
_cell.length_b   1.000
_cell.length_c   1.000
_cell.angle_alpha   90.00
_cell.angle_beta   90.00
_cell.angle_gamma   90.00
#
_symmetry.space_group_name_H-M   'P 1'
#
loop_
_entity.id
_entity.type
_entity.pdbx_description
1 polymer ?
#
loop_
_entity_poly.entity_id
_entity_poly.type
_entity_poly.pdbx_seq_one_letter_code
_entity_poly.pdbx_strand_id
1 'polypeptide(L)' 'MADLVVLATGMMPSTALHRPPGVPVNYDEDGFVLDGVGVYGAGCVKKPMEVSAVVQDATSAALKAIQSAVRR' A
#
# COMPACT_ATOMS: atom_id res chain seq x y z
N MET A 1 -28.90 -23.51 15.27
CA MET A 1 -28.84 -22.55 14.15
C MET A 1 -28.18 -21.30 14.69
N ALA A 2 -27.29 -20.65 13.93
CA ALA A 2 -26.65 -19.41 14.38
C ALA A 2 -27.44 -18.20 13.87
N ASP A 3 -27.79 -17.27 14.75
CA ASP A 3 -28.52 -16.04 14.42
C ASP A 3 -27.62 -14.94 13.82
N LEU A 4 -26.30 -15.08 13.95
CA LEU A 4 -25.30 -14.16 13.39
C LEU A 4 -24.04 -14.91 13.00
N VAL A 5 -23.50 -14.57 11.83
CA VAL A 5 -22.20 -15.04 11.35
C VAL A 5 -21.34 -13.81 11.03
N VAL A 6 -20.13 -13.79 11.56
CA VAL A 6 -19.12 -12.77 11.26
C VAL A 6 -18.06 -13.39 10.35
N LEU A 7 -17.87 -12.78 9.18
CA LEU A 7 -16.81 -13.15 8.24
C LEU A 7 -15.64 -12.19 8.42
N ALA A 8 -14.57 -12.67 9.05
CA ALA A 8 -13.31 -11.93 9.18
C ALA A 8 -12.53 -11.99 7.85
N THR A 9 -13.01 -11.26 6.85
CA THR A 9 -12.36 -11.22 5.54
C THR A 9 -10.98 -10.57 5.61
N GLY A 10 -10.06 -11.04 4.77
CA GLY A 10 -8.76 -10.40 4.60
C GLY A 10 -8.85 -9.02 3.95
N MET A 11 -7.68 -8.48 3.59
CA MET A 11 -7.57 -7.19 2.91
C MET A 11 -7.10 -7.39 1.48
N MET A 12 -7.74 -6.68 0.54
CA MET A 12 -7.36 -6.56 -0.86
C MET A 12 -7.19 -5.08 -1.17
N PRO A 13 -6.12 -4.65 -1.87
CA PRO A 13 -5.92 -3.25 -2.17
C PRO A 13 -6.85 -2.83 -3.30
N SER A 14 -7.31 -1.58 -3.29
CA SER A 14 -8.16 -1.04 -4.38
C SER A 14 -7.45 -1.06 -5.74
N THR A 15 -6.11 -1.06 -5.75
CA THR A 15 -5.26 -1.15 -6.94
C THR A 15 -5.35 -2.50 -7.67
N ALA A 16 -5.84 -3.54 -7.01
CA ALA A 16 -6.13 -4.81 -7.65
C ALA A 16 -7.33 -4.71 -8.63
N LEU A 17 -8.23 -3.76 -8.41
CA LEU A 17 -9.39 -3.49 -9.29
C LEU A 17 -9.18 -2.25 -10.16
N HIS A 18 -8.52 -1.22 -9.62
CA HIS A 18 -8.39 0.07 -10.28
C HIS A 18 -6.99 0.67 -10.09
N ARG A 19 -6.18 0.61 -11.15
CA ARG A 19 -4.83 1.16 -11.14
C ARG A 19 -4.87 2.66 -11.46
N PRO A 20 -4.18 3.51 -10.68
CA PRO A 20 -4.09 4.93 -10.99
C PRO A 20 -3.46 5.15 -12.37
N PRO A 21 -4.11 5.91 -13.27
CA PRO A 21 -3.56 6.17 -14.59
C PRO A 21 -2.31 7.05 -14.51
N GLY A 22 -1.30 6.74 -15.32
CA GLY A 22 -0.10 7.57 -15.45
C GLY A 22 0.91 7.48 -14.30
N VAL A 23 0.74 6.56 -13.35
CA VAL A 23 1.70 6.34 -12.25
C VAL A 23 2.61 5.15 -12.58
N PRO A 24 3.94 5.34 -12.70
CA PRO A 24 4.87 4.27 -13.06
C PRO A 24 5.24 3.42 -11.84
N VAL A 25 4.30 2.60 -11.35
CA VAL A 25 4.50 1.67 -10.23
C VAL A 25 4.26 0.23 -10.65
N ASN A 26 5.03 -0.68 -10.05
CA ASN A 26 4.86 -2.11 -10.21
C ASN A 26 3.90 -2.65 -9.15
N TYR A 27 3.32 -3.81 -9.42
CA TYR A 27 2.39 -4.49 -8.53
C TYR A 27 2.81 -5.95 -8.33
N ASP A 28 2.50 -6.52 -7.18
CA ASP A 28 2.57 -7.97 -6.99
C ASP A 28 1.36 -8.68 -7.58
N GLU A 29 1.30 -10.01 -7.40
CA GLU A 29 0.25 -10.88 -7.93
C GLU A 29 -1.14 -10.56 -7.36
N ASP A 30 -1.19 -10.03 -6.14
CA ASP A 30 -2.42 -9.64 -5.43
C ASP A 30 -2.82 -8.17 -5.70
N GLY A 31 -2.02 -7.45 -6.49
CA GLY A 31 -2.27 -6.07 -6.87
C GLY A 31 -1.83 -5.03 -5.83
N PHE A 32 -0.99 -5.40 -4.86
CA PHE A 32 -0.34 -4.44 -3.96
C PHE A 32 0.81 -3.73 -4.67
N VAL A 33 1.05 -2.48 -4.30
CA VAL A 33 2.09 -1.63 -4.89
C VAL A 33 3.48 -2.03 -4.38
N LEU A 34 4.39 -2.26 -5.31
CA LEU A 34 5.82 -2.40 -5.07
C LEU A 34 6.50 -1.03 -5.17
N ASP A 35 7.37 -0.71 -4.21
CA ASP A 35 8.13 0.55 -4.21
C ASP A 35 8.96 0.68 -5.52
N GLY A 36 8.87 1.84 -6.16
CA GLY A 36 9.59 2.17 -7.39
C GLY A 36 10.57 3.33 -7.20
N VAL A 37 11.36 3.63 -8.24
CA VAL A 37 12.28 4.78 -8.21
C VAL A 37 11.46 6.06 -8.30
N GLY A 38 11.47 6.87 -7.23
CA GLY A 38 10.76 8.15 -7.17
C GLY A 38 9.26 8.05 -6.89
N VAL A 39 8.68 6.84 -6.81
CA VAL A 39 7.29 6.62 -6.38
C VAL A 39 7.25 5.52 -5.33
N TYR A 40 6.77 5.86 -4.13
CA TYR A 40 6.76 4.96 -2.98
C TYR A 40 5.33 4.65 -2.55
N GLY A 41 5.02 3.38 -2.31
CA GLY A 41 3.75 3.00 -1.71
C GLY A 41 3.71 3.40 -0.23
N ALA A 42 2.52 3.69 0.30
CA ALA A 42 2.33 4.02 1.71
C ALA A 42 1.05 3.37 2.26
N GLY A 43 1.16 2.69 3.41
CA GLY A 43 0.02 2.08 4.09
C GLY A 43 -0.51 0.84 3.38
N CYS A 44 -1.81 0.54 3.51
CA CYS A 44 -2.36 -0.75 3.07
C CYS A 44 -2.29 -1.01 1.56
N VAL A 45 -1.91 -0.01 0.75
CA VAL A 45 -1.72 -0.17 -0.69
C VAL A 45 -0.55 -1.09 -1.04
N LYS A 46 0.43 -1.26 -0.14
CA LYS A 46 1.62 -2.13 -0.37
C LYS A 46 1.53 -3.51 0.29
N LYS A 47 0.70 -3.67 1.32
CA LYS A 47 0.40 -4.93 2.01
C LYS A 47 -0.65 -4.69 3.12
N PRO A 48 -1.37 -5.73 3.58
CA PRO A 48 -2.26 -5.63 4.75
C PRO A 48 -1.48 -5.26 6.02
N MET A 49 -1.97 -4.29 6.79
CA MET A 49 -1.30 -3.80 8.01
C MET A 49 -2.30 -3.24 9.01
N GLU A 50 -1.98 -3.36 10.31
CA GLU A 50 -2.65 -2.61 11.36
C GLU A 50 -2.26 -1.11 11.37
N VAL A 51 -3.07 -0.30 12.05
CA VAL A 51 -2.98 1.17 12.01
C VAL A 51 -1.60 1.71 12.43
N SER A 52 -1.00 1.16 13.49
CA SER A 52 0.33 1.59 13.96
C SER A 52 1.42 1.32 12.92
N ALA A 53 1.39 0.15 12.27
CA ALA A 53 2.31 -0.19 11.20
C ALA A 53 2.10 0.70 9.96
N VAL A 54 0.85 1.03 9.61
CA VAL A 54 0.53 1.97 8.52
C VAL A 54 1.15 3.35 8.77
N VAL A 55 1.06 3.88 9.99
CA VAL A 55 1.64 5.18 10.33
C VAL A 55 3.17 5.17 10.23
N GLN A 56 3.81 4.10 10.72
CA GLN A 56 5.27 3.94 10.60
C GLN A 56 5.71 3.81 9.14
N ASP A 57 5.00 3.02 8.35
CA ASP A 57 5.27 2.83 6.92
C ASP A 57 5.09 4.13 6.12
N ALA A 58 4.03 4.88 6.37
CA ALA A 58 3.80 6.19 5.73
C ALA A 58 4.93 7.18 6.05
N THR A 59 5.43 7.16 7.29
CA THR A 59 6.59 7.97 7.69
C THR A 59 7.85 7.55 6.92
N SER A 60 8.08 6.24 6.76
CA SER A 60 9.19 5.71 5.95
C SER A 60 9.08 6.13 4.49
N ALA A 61 7.90 6.02 3.88
CA ALA A 61 7.66 6.42 2.49
C ALA A 61 7.90 7.92 2.27
N ALA A 62 7.46 8.76 3.21
CA ALA A 62 7.73 10.20 3.17
C ALA A 62 9.24 10.50 3.24
N LEU A 63 9.98 9.81 4.12
CA LEU A 63 11.43 9.97 4.20
C LEU A 63 12.12 9.50 2.92
N LYS A 64 11.72 8.36 2.34
CA LYS A 64 12.25 7.89 1.05
C LYS A 64 11.99 8.90 -0.07
N ALA A 65 10.78 9.48 -0.13
CA ALA A 65 10.43 10.50 -1.12
C ALA A 65 11.28 11.76 -0.96
N ILE A 66 11.45 12.26 0.27
CA ILE A 66 12.33 13.40 0.56
C ILE A 66 13.77 13.10 0.14
N GLN A 67 14.28 11.92 0.47
CA GLN A 67 15.63 11.51 0.07
C GLN A 67 15.76 11.40 -1.45
N SER A 68 14.75 10.93 -2.19
CA SER A 68 14.81 10.93 -3.66
C SER A 68 14.67 12.31 -4.28
N ALA A 69 13.96 13.24 -3.63
CA ALA A 69 13.75 14.59 -4.16
C ALA A 69 14.95 15.52 -3.91
N VAL A 70 15.60 15.40 -2.75
CA VAL A 70 16.68 16.31 -2.32
C VAL A 70 18.07 15.80 -2.75
N ARG A 71 18.22 14.50 -2.99
CA ARG A 71 19.53 13.86 -3.15
C ARG A 71 19.83 13.54 -4.62
N ARG A 72 21.02 13.98 -5.06
CA ARG A 72 21.79 13.41 -6.17
C ARG A 72 21.97 11.90 -5.99
#